data_AF-A0A9D6J9I0-F1
#
_entry.id   AF-A0A9D6J9I0-F1
#
_cell.length_a   1.000
_cell.length_b   1.000
_cell.length_c   1.000
_cell.angle_alpha   90.00
_cell.angle_beta   90.00
_cell.angle_gamma   90.00
#
_symmetry.space_group_name_H-M   'P 1'
#
loop_
_entity.id
_entity.type
_entity.pdbx_description
1 polymer ?
#
loop_
_entity_poly.entity_id
_entity_poly.type
_entity_poly.pdbx_seq_one_letter_code
_entity_poly.pdbx_strand_id
1 'polypeptide(L)'
;MASEQGTRLKGYKKKPGAIGVIAIGFLLIPVVMLIQVLMRSGGSWRVLGAVIGSGYFLQEWWMAWSAAAAVYIVSRWSFAYFIILSGYVLTTKIAFLVRHPHLETPVGLVITCFWFGVVIYFLASALNAPYLNPRLRWWTRPPRISLCRDATILYQGTKIPVTVLDLSQGGAFVRVEETVAEQQAIPRRLGEAFQIAMALMRAGHPASAPEPFESSAQLVWKGAPDTPYRNGMGIQFTSLPRVKRRQLKRYL
;
A
#
# COMPACT_ATOMS: atom_id res chain seq x y z
N MET A 1 -6.68 37.14 12.08
CA MET A 1 -5.86 36.47 11.07
C MET A 1 -5.18 35.27 11.74
N ALA A 2 -5.87 34.13 11.79
CA ALA A 2 -5.32 32.90 12.33
C ALA A 2 -4.50 32.22 11.23
N SER A 3 -3.21 31.99 11.49
CA SER A 3 -2.36 31.22 10.60
C SER A 3 -2.87 29.79 10.52
N GLU A 4 -3.44 29.41 9.37
CA GLU A 4 -3.58 28.01 8.98
C GLU A 4 -2.18 27.41 8.82
N GLN A 5 -1.55 27.03 9.93
CA GLN A 5 -0.50 26.03 9.90
C GLN A 5 -1.19 24.71 9.53
N GLY A 6 -1.38 24.51 8.23
CA GLY A 6 -1.80 23.23 7.69
C GLY A 6 -0.81 22.18 8.14
N THR A 7 -1.15 21.46 9.22
CA THR A 7 -0.39 20.33 9.74
C THR A 7 -0.20 19.36 8.61
N ARG A 8 0.99 19.37 7.98
CA ARG A 8 1.37 18.39 6.97
C ARG A 8 1.27 17.03 7.62
N LEU A 9 0.19 16.30 7.32
CA LEU A 9 -0.01 14.94 7.81
C LEU A 9 1.20 14.11 7.38
N LYS A 10 2.02 13.74 8.37
CA LYS A 10 3.22 12.95 8.16
C LYS A 10 2.78 11.57 7.68
N GLY A 11 3.05 11.26 6.41
CA GLY A 11 2.71 9.97 5.83
C GLY A 11 3.41 8.81 6.57
N TYR A 12 2.78 7.65 6.58
CA TYR A 12 3.30 6.46 7.22
C TYR A 12 4.30 5.75 6.31
N LYS A 13 5.57 5.71 6.71
CA LYS A 13 6.65 5.05 5.95
C LYS A 13 6.55 3.52 5.99
N LYS A 14 6.06 2.95 7.10
CA LYS A 14 5.84 1.51 7.28
C LYS A 14 4.36 1.25 7.56
N LYS A 15 3.86 0.06 7.18
CA LYS A 15 2.50 -0.36 7.54
C LYS A 15 2.41 -0.43 9.08
N PRO A 16 1.35 0.14 9.70
CA PRO A 16 1.16 0.04 11.14
C PRO A 16 1.09 -1.42 11.60
N GLY A 17 1.88 -1.78 12.62
CA GLY A 17 1.95 -3.16 13.13
C GLY A 17 0.60 -3.69 13.62
N ALA A 18 -0.24 -2.83 14.17
CA ALA A 18 -1.60 -3.17 14.63
C ALA A 18 -2.45 -3.85 13.54
N ILE A 19 -2.31 -3.44 12.27
CA ILE A 19 -3.02 -4.06 11.14
C ILE A 19 -2.59 -5.52 10.99
N GLY A 20 -1.29 -5.79 11.14
CA GLY A 20 -0.76 -7.15 11.09
C GLY A 20 -1.27 -8.00 12.25
N VAL A 21 -1.27 -7.46 13.46
CA VAL A 21 -1.78 -8.15 14.66
C VAL A 21 -3.27 -8.51 14.51
N ILE A 22 -4.10 -7.57 14.06
CA ILE A 22 -5.54 -7.82 13.82
C ILE A 22 -5.74 -8.88 12.74
N ALA A 23 -5.00 -8.79 11.62
CA ALA A 23 -5.10 -9.79 10.55
C ALA A 23 -4.69 -11.20 11.04
N ILE A 24 -3.63 -11.31 11.84
CA ILE A 24 -3.23 -12.58 12.47
C ILE A 24 -4.33 -13.07 13.42
N GLY A 25 -4.93 -12.18 14.21
CA GLY A 25 -6.07 -12.51 15.06
C GLY A 25 -7.20 -13.20 14.29
N PHE A 26 -7.59 -12.64 13.14
CA PHE A 26 -8.58 -13.27 12.25
C PHE A 26 -8.13 -14.64 11.73
N LEU A 27 -6.87 -14.80 11.32
CA LEU A 27 -6.34 -16.09 10.86
C LEU A 27 -6.34 -17.17 11.94
N LEU A 28 -6.27 -16.77 13.22
CA LEU A 28 -6.29 -17.69 14.36
C LEU A 28 -7.69 -18.12 14.81
N ILE A 29 -8.76 -17.41 14.42
CA ILE A 29 -10.14 -17.77 14.75
C ILE A 29 -10.48 -19.24 14.44
N PRO A 30 -10.25 -19.77 13.22
CA PRO A 30 -10.55 -21.17 12.93
C PRO A 30 -9.70 -22.15 13.75
N VAL A 31 -8.47 -21.79 14.10
CA VAL A 31 -7.61 -22.61 14.97
C VAL A 31 -8.18 -22.68 16.38
N VAL A 32 -8.60 -21.54 16.94
CA VAL A 32 -9.23 -21.49 18.26
C VAL A 32 -10.53 -22.30 18.28
N MET A 33 -11.33 -22.22 17.22
CA MET A 33 -12.54 -23.04 17.07
C MET A 33 -12.22 -24.54 17.09
N LEU A 34 -11.20 -25.00 16.37
CA LEU A 34 -10.79 -26.41 16.39
C LEU A 34 -10.29 -26.86 17.77
N ILE A 35 -9.54 -26.01 18.47
CA ILE A 35 -9.12 -26.28 19.86
C ILE A 35 -10.35 -26.43 20.77
N GLN A 36 -11.34 -25.54 20.66
CA GLN A 36 -12.57 -25.63 21.42
C GLN A 36 -13.35 -26.92 21.15
N VAL A 37 -13.44 -27.35 19.89
CA VAL A 37 -14.07 -28.61 19.49
C VAL A 37 -13.32 -29.81 20.08
N LEU A 38 -11.99 -29.79 20.05
CA LEU A 38 -11.18 -30.86 20.61
C LEU A 38 -11.36 -30.96 22.13
N MET A 39 -11.36 -29.83 22.84
CA MET A 39 -11.59 -29.77 24.29
C MET A 39 -12.99 -30.26 24.66
N ARG A 40 -14.02 -29.84 23.93
CA ARG A 40 -15.42 -30.24 24.20
C ARG A 40 -15.72 -31.70 23.85
N SER A 41 -15.03 -32.26 22.87
CA SER A 41 -15.22 -33.64 22.45
C SER A 41 -14.37 -34.65 23.25
N GLY A 42 -13.69 -34.19 24.30
CA GLY A 42 -12.80 -35.04 25.11
C GLY A 42 -11.58 -35.55 24.34
N GLY A 43 -11.11 -34.79 23.34
CA GLY A 43 -9.97 -35.18 22.51
C GLY A 43 -10.31 -36.09 21.32
N SER A 44 -11.59 -36.20 20.94
CA SER A 44 -12.01 -37.11 19.87
C SER A 44 -11.61 -36.60 18.47
N TRP A 45 -10.58 -37.22 17.89
CA TRP A 45 -10.12 -36.95 16.52
C TRP A 45 -11.19 -37.20 15.45
N ARG A 46 -12.13 -38.13 15.70
CA ARG A 46 -13.24 -38.42 14.78
C ARG A 46 -14.21 -37.25 14.71
N VAL A 47 -14.55 -36.64 15.85
CA VAL A 47 -15.40 -35.45 15.92
C VAL A 47 -14.68 -34.27 15.26
N LEU A 48 -13.39 -34.10 15.53
CA LEU A 48 -12.59 -33.06 14.89
C LEU A 48 -12.57 -33.19 13.36
N GLY A 49 -12.33 -34.40 12.85
CA GLY A 49 -12.36 -34.67 11.40
C GLY A 49 -13.71 -34.41 10.76
N ALA A 50 -14.81 -34.77 11.45
CA ALA A 50 -16.16 -34.47 11.00
C ALA A 50 -16.44 -32.96 10.94
N VAL A 51 -15.95 -32.19 11.92
CA VAL A 51 -16.07 -30.73 11.92
C VAL A 51 -15.23 -30.11 10.80
N ILE A 52 -13.99 -30.54 10.61
CA ILE A 52 -13.12 -30.03 9.53
C ILE A 52 -13.75 -30.28 8.15
N GLY A 53 -14.37 -31.45 7.95
CA GLY A 53 -15.09 -31.79 6.72
C GLY A 53 -16.47 -31.13 6.59
N SER A 54 -16.93 -30.39 7.61
CA SER A 54 -18.25 -29.76 7.58
C SER A 54 -18.25 -28.48 6.75
N GLY A 55 -19.36 -28.24 6.05
CA GLY A 55 -19.58 -26.97 5.33
C GLY A 55 -19.54 -25.75 6.26
N TYR A 56 -19.92 -25.90 7.53
CA TYR A 56 -19.86 -24.84 8.53
C TYR A 56 -18.41 -24.40 8.81
N PHE A 57 -17.50 -25.35 9.04
CA PHE A 57 -16.09 -25.02 9.27
C PHE A 57 -15.44 -24.39 8.03
N LEU A 58 -15.71 -24.93 6.84
CA LEU A 58 -15.21 -24.37 5.58
C LEU A 58 -15.67 -22.92 5.38
N GLN A 59 -16.92 -22.64 5.71
CA GLN A 59 -17.50 -21.30 5.64
C GLN A 59 -16.82 -20.33 6.64
N GLU A 60 -16.72 -20.72 7.91
CA GLU A 60 -16.05 -19.92 8.96
C GLU A 60 -14.56 -19.69 8.62
N TRP A 61 -13.87 -20.71 8.11
CA TRP A 61 -12.48 -20.62 7.67
C TRP A 61 -12.29 -19.63 6.53
N TRP A 62 -13.11 -19.74 5.49
CA TRP A 62 -13.09 -18.82 4.35
C TRP A 62 -13.39 -17.37 4.76
N MET A 63 -14.38 -17.17 5.62
CA MET A 63 -14.75 -15.85 6.15
C MET A 63 -13.60 -15.23 6.94
N ALA A 64 -12.98 -16.00 7.83
CA ALA A 64 -11.85 -15.54 8.64
C ALA A 64 -10.65 -15.13 7.78
N TRP A 65 -10.31 -15.94 6.76
CA TRP A 65 -9.24 -15.63 5.81
C TRP A 65 -9.55 -14.39 4.97
N SER A 66 -10.79 -14.27 4.48
CA SER A 66 -11.23 -13.11 3.72
C SER A 66 -11.21 -11.83 4.57
N ALA A 67 -11.62 -11.91 5.84
CA ALA A 67 -11.55 -10.80 6.78
C ALA A 67 -10.10 -10.38 7.05
N ALA A 68 -9.21 -11.35 7.29
CA ALA A 68 -7.78 -11.09 7.47
C ALA A 68 -7.17 -10.40 6.24
N ALA A 69 -7.48 -10.88 5.04
CA ALA A 69 -7.02 -10.28 3.78
C ALA A 69 -7.55 -8.85 3.61
N ALA A 70 -8.84 -8.63 3.90
CA ALA A 70 -9.47 -7.33 3.79
C ALA A 70 -8.84 -6.28 4.72
N VAL A 71 -8.57 -6.67 5.97
CA VAL A 71 -7.84 -5.85 6.92
C VAL A 71 -6.42 -5.60 6.40
N TYR A 72 -5.71 -6.62 5.95
CA TYR A 72 -4.31 -6.49 5.54
C TYR A 72 -4.08 -5.66 4.27
N ILE A 73 -5.00 -5.63 3.31
CA ILE A 73 -4.84 -4.86 2.05
C ILE A 73 -4.87 -3.34 2.29
N VAL A 74 -5.54 -2.88 3.35
CA VAL A 74 -5.64 -1.46 3.75
C VAL A 74 -6.10 -0.55 2.62
N SER A 75 -7.29 -0.79 2.06
CA SER A 75 -7.88 0.03 0.99
C SER A 75 -9.31 0.44 1.32
N ARG A 76 -9.80 1.54 0.73
CA ARG A 76 -11.21 1.96 0.90
C ARG A 76 -12.22 0.85 0.56
N TRP A 77 -11.92 0.06 -0.47
CA TRP A 77 -12.79 -1.05 -0.89
C TRP A 77 -12.67 -2.24 0.04
N SER A 78 -11.47 -2.54 0.54
CA SER A 78 -11.29 -3.61 1.51
C SER A 78 -11.92 -3.26 2.87
N PHE A 79 -11.99 -1.98 3.23
CA PHE A 79 -12.76 -1.51 4.38
C PHE A 79 -14.26 -1.74 4.20
N ALA A 80 -14.85 -1.28 3.08
CA ALA A 80 -16.27 -1.52 2.79
C ALA A 80 -16.61 -3.02 2.74
N TYR A 81 -15.76 -3.80 2.07
CA TYR A 81 -15.88 -5.26 2.02
C TYR A 81 -15.84 -5.88 3.43
N PHE A 82 -14.92 -5.45 4.30
CA PHE A 82 -14.83 -5.94 5.67
C PHE A 82 -16.11 -5.69 6.47
N ILE A 83 -16.74 -4.50 6.32
CA ILE A 83 -18.01 -4.19 6.98
C ILE A 83 -19.14 -5.10 6.48
N ILE A 84 -19.25 -5.28 5.16
CA ILE A 84 -20.26 -6.16 4.55
C ILE A 84 -20.05 -7.61 5.00
N LEU A 85 -18.81 -8.09 4.96
CA LEU A 85 -18.44 -9.44 5.40
C LEU A 85 -18.77 -9.65 6.88
N SER A 86 -18.50 -8.65 7.73
CA SER A 86 -18.82 -8.71 9.17
C SER A 86 -20.32 -8.81 9.41
N GLY A 87 -21.13 -8.03 8.69
CA GLY A 87 -22.59 -8.11 8.73
C GLY A 87 -23.11 -9.47 8.25
N TYR A 88 -22.50 -10.03 7.20
CA TYR A 88 -22.82 -11.36 6.71
C TYR A 88 -22.51 -12.45 7.74
N VAL A 89 -21.31 -12.44 8.34
CA VAL A 89 -20.91 -13.38 9.42
C VAL A 89 -21.89 -13.32 10.60
N LEU A 90 -22.29 -12.12 11.00
CA LEU A 90 -23.23 -11.96 12.10
C LEU A 90 -24.60 -12.56 11.76
N THR A 91 -25.09 -12.29 10.54
CA THR A 91 -26.36 -12.84 10.04
C THR A 91 -26.32 -14.36 9.96
N THR A 92 -25.21 -14.94 9.48
CA THR A 92 -25.05 -16.40 9.42
C THR A 92 -25.01 -17.01 10.81
N LYS A 93 -24.28 -16.41 11.76
CA LYS A 93 -24.24 -16.91 13.15
C LYS A 93 -25.60 -16.84 13.84
N ILE A 94 -26.36 -15.78 13.64
CA ILE A 94 -27.74 -15.70 14.16
C ILE A 94 -28.61 -16.80 13.54
N ALA A 95 -28.52 -17.01 12.21
CA ALA A 95 -29.26 -18.06 11.54
C ALA A 95 -28.88 -19.47 12.04
N PHE A 96 -27.59 -19.74 12.26
CA PHE A 96 -27.10 -20.99 12.83
C PHE A 96 -27.54 -21.19 14.28
N LEU A 97 -27.53 -20.14 15.10
CA LEU A 97 -28.00 -20.21 16.48
C LEU A 97 -29.48 -20.61 16.55
N VAL A 98 -30.31 -20.09 15.64
CA VAL A 98 -31.75 -20.40 15.58
C VAL A 98 -32.03 -21.79 15.00
N ARG A 99 -31.35 -22.17 13.89
CA ARG A 99 -31.64 -23.42 13.17
C ARG A 99 -30.87 -24.63 13.71
N HIS A 100 -29.68 -24.40 14.24
CA HIS A 100 -28.74 -25.44 14.66
C HIS A 100 -28.05 -25.04 15.99
N PRO A 101 -28.81 -24.95 17.11
CA PRO A 101 -28.27 -24.50 18.40
C PRO A 101 -27.18 -25.40 19.01
N HIS A 102 -26.94 -26.58 18.42
CA HIS A 102 -25.84 -27.46 18.80
C HIS A 102 -24.51 -27.09 18.13
N LEU A 103 -24.52 -26.31 17.04
CA LEU A 103 -23.33 -25.85 16.33
C LEU A 103 -22.87 -24.46 16.77
N GLU A 104 -23.79 -23.60 17.21
CA GLU A 104 -23.51 -22.23 17.65
C GLU A 104 -24.07 -21.99 19.06
N THR A 105 -23.39 -21.16 19.85
CA THR A 105 -23.85 -20.81 21.20
C THR A 105 -24.05 -19.30 21.32
N PRO A 106 -24.96 -18.82 22.20
CA PRO A 106 -25.12 -17.38 22.45
C PRO A 106 -23.80 -16.71 22.88
N VAL A 107 -22.96 -17.45 23.61
CA VAL A 107 -21.61 -17.00 24.00
C VAL A 107 -20.72 -16.77 22.77
N GLY A 108 -20.77 -17.65 21.77
CA GLY A 108 -20.05 -17.49 20.51
C GLY A 108 -20.44 -16.20 19.79
N LEU A 109 -21.74 -15.90 19.73
CA LEU A 109 -22.27 -14.67 19.14
C LEU A 109 -21.78 -13.42 19.89
N VAL A 110 -21.80 -13.42 21.23
CA VAL A 110 -21.28 -12.31 22.05
C VAL A 110 -19.79 -12.08 21.81
N ILE A 111 -19.00 -13.16 21.73
CA ILE A 111 -17.56 -13.09 21.43
C ILE A 111 -17.34 -12.48 20.03
N THR A 112 -18.12 -12.90 19.02
CA THR A 112 -18.04 -12.33 17.67
C THR A 112 -18.39 -10.83 17.66
N CYS A 113 -19.47 -10.42 18.33
CA CYS A 113 -19.86 -9.01 18.46
C CYS A 113 -18.76 -8.19 19.15
N PHE A 114 -18.18 -8.70 20.23
CA PHE A 114 -17.08 -8.06 20.93
C PHE A 114 -15.87 -7.87 20.00
N TRP A 115 -15.46 -8.93 19.27
CA TRP A 115 -14.36 -8.86 18.32
C TRP A 115 -14.62 -7.85 17.21
N PHE A 116 -15.83 -7.80 16.65
CA PHE A 116 -16.18 -6.78 15.66
C PHE A 116 -16.13 -5.37 16.26
N GLY A 117 -16.60 -5.17 17.49
CA GLY A 117 -16.49 -3.90 18.19
C GLY A 117 -15.04 -3.43 18.34
N VAL A 118 -14.14 -4.32 18.78
CA VAL A 118 -12.71 -4.05 18.90
C VAL A 118 -12.11 -3.66 17.54
N VAL A 119 -12.41 -4.43 16.48
CA VAL A 119 -11.85 -4.18 15.15
C VAL A 119 -12.38 -2.87 14.58
N ILE A 120 -13.68 -2.59 14.68
CA ILE A 120 -14.28 -1.33 14.24
C ILE A 120 -13.65 -0.15 15.00
N TYR A 121 -13.48 -0.27 16.33
CA TYR A 121 -12.85 0.77 17.13
C TYR A 121 -11.41 1.06 16.67
N PHE A 122 -10.59 0.03 16.46
CA PHE A 122 -9.21 0.19 15.97
C PHE A 122 -9.15 0.75 14.54
N LEU A 123 -10.06 0.32 13.67
CA LEU A 123 -10.13 0.82 12.29
C LEU A 123 -10.60 2.27 12.24
N ALA A 124 -11.56 2.66 13.07
CA ALA A 124 -12.13 4.01 13.11
C ALA A 124 -11.23 5.04 13.79
N SER A 125 -10.48 4.66 14.82
CA SER A 125 -9.62 5.57 15.58
C SER A 125 -8.19 5.63 15.03
N ALA A 126 -7.45 4.52 15.14
CA ALA A 126 -6.01 4.49 14.90
C ALA A 126 -5.64 4.36 13.42
N LEU A 127 -6.54 3.82 12.58
CA LEU A 127 -6.21 3.40 11.22
C LEU A 127 -7.05 4.07 10.12
N ASN A 128 -8.01 4.91 10.48
CA ASN A 128 -8.94 5.50 9.52
C ASN A 128 -8.23 6.31 8.42
N ALA A 129 -7.22 7.08 8.81
CA ALA A 129 -6.43 7.90 7.91
C ALA A 129 -5.75 7.07 6.79
N PRO A 130 -5.05 5.97 7.06
CA PRO A 130 -4.60 5.02 6.04
C PRO A 130 -5.64 4.43 5.09
N TYR A 131 -6.82 4.04 5.58
CA TYR A 131 -7.84 3.40 4.76
C TYR A 131 -8.53 4.40 3.82
N LEU A 132 -8.84 5.60 4.32
CA LEU A 132 -9.54 6.63 3.56
C LEU A 132 -8.62 7.49 2.70
N ASN A 133 -7.36 7.68 3.10
CA ASN A 133 -6.41 8.53 2.37
C ASN A 133 -5.22 7.73 1.82
N PRO A 134 -5.31 7.30 0.53
CA PRO A 134 -4.22 6.64 -0.17
C PRO A 134 -2.87 7.34 -0.12
N ARG A 135 -2.86 8.67 0.00
CA ARG A 135 -1.64 9.49 -0.03
C ARG A 135 -0.77 9.29 1.21
N LEU A 136 -1.34 8.81 2.30
CA LEU A 136 -0.63 8.55 3.56
C LEU A 136 0.08 7.19 3.58
N ARG A 137 -0.25 6.28 2.66
CA ARG A 137 0.28 4.90 2.60
C ARG A 137 1.62 4.84 1.86
N TRP A 138 2.66 5.46 2.39
CA TRP A 138 3.96 5.52 1.68
C TRP A 138 4.59 4.14 1.52
N TRP A 139 4.27 3.18 2.39
CA TRP A 139 4.69 1.77 2.25
C TRP A 139 4.15 1.07 0.99
N THR A 140 3.12 1.61 0.33
CA THR A 140 2.61 1.06 -0.94
C THR A 140 3.31 1.64 -2.17
N ARG A 141 4.08 2.72 -1.99
CA ARG A 141 4.78 3.36 -3.10
C ARG A 141 6.08 2.61 -3.39
N PRO A 142 6.49 2.50 -4.67
CA PRO A 142 7.77 1.88 -5.00
C PRO A 142 8.90 2.61 -4.28
N PRO A 143 9.91 1.89 -3.77
CA PRO A 143 11.05 2.50 -3.10
C PRO A 143 11.71 3.51 -4.03
N ARG A 144 12.11 4.64 -3.45
CA ARG A 144 12.90 5.68 -4.11
C ARG A 144 14.31 5.62 -3.58
N ILE A 145 15.28 5.51 -4.47
CA ILE A 145 16.69 5.66 -4.10
C ILE A 145 17.10 7.09 -4.35
N SER A 146 17.75 7.70 -3.36
CA SER A 146 18.42 8.98 -3.55
C SER A 146 19.65 8.78 -4.43
N LEU A 147 19.61 9.36 -5.63
CA LEU A 147 20.69 9.35 -6.60
C LEU A 147 20.95 10.81 -6.90
N CYS A 148 22.14 11.34 -6.59
CA CYS A 148 22.56 12.67 -7.05
C CYS A 148 23.35 12.47 -8.33
N ARG A 149 22.69 12.53 -9.49
CA ARG A 149 23.30 12.17 -10.78
C ARG A 149 22.86 13.11 -11.88
N ASP A 150 23.79 13.43 -12.77
CA ASP A 150 23.50 14.24 -13.94
C ASP A 150 22.70 13.45 -14.97
N ALA A 151 21.74 14.14 -15.56
CA ALA A 151 20.85 13.65 -16.58
C ALA A 151 20.52 14.79 -17.54
N THR A 152 19.93 14.45 -18.68
CA THR A 152 19.54 15.42 -19.69
C THR A 152 18.07 15.23 -20.02
N ILE A 153 17.31 16.31 -19.95
CA ILE A 153 15.95 16.36 -20.47
C ILE A 153 16.01 16.89 -21.90
N LEU A 154 15.36 16.19 -22.82
CA LEU A 154 15.12 16.67 -24.18
C LEU A 154 13.66 17.14 -24.26
N TYR A 155 13.49 18.46 -24.37
CA TYR A 155 12.18 19.11 -24.47
C TYR A 155 12.19 20.10 -25.64
N GLN A 156 11.24 19.96 -26.56
CA GLN A 156 11.11 20.81 -27.76
C GLN A 156 12.44 20.95 -28.55
N GLY A 157 13.22 19.86 -28.64
CA GLY A 157 14.53 19.85 -29.32
C GLY A 157 15.69 20.44 -28.51
N THR A 158 15.43 21.03 -27.34
CA THR A 158 16.45 21.59 -26.46
C THR A 158 16.91 20.56 -25.44
N LYS A 159 18.22 20.40 -25.28
CA LYS A 159 18.84 19.57 -24.24
C LYS A 159 19.07 20.42 -22.99
N ILE A 160 18.49 19.98 -21.88
CA ILE A 160 18.50 20.68 -20.60
C ILE A 160 19.26 19.81 -19.60
N PRO A 161 20.40 20.26 -19.08
CA PRO A 161 21.09 19.55 -18.02
C PRO A 161 20.25 19.61 -16.74
N VAL A 162 20.07 18.45 -16.09
CA VAL A 162 19.36 18.32 -14.82
C VAL A 162 20.08 17.35 -13.91
N THR A 163 19.91 17.52 -12.61
CA THR A 163 20.39 16.57 -11.62
C THR A 163 19.21 15.76 -11.09
N VAL A 164 19.21 14.45 -11.35
CA VAL A 164 18.33 13.51 -10.64
C VAL A 164 18.72 13.54 -9.17
N LEU A 165 17.73 13.60 -8.27
CA LEU A 165 17.87 13.58 -6.82
C LEU A 165 17.28 12.29 -6.21
N ASP A 166 16.17 11.81 -6.77
CA ASP A 166 15.60 10.51 -6.43
C ASP A 166 15.10 9.77 -7.69
N LEU A 167 15.12 8.44 -7.63
CA LEU A 167 14.65 7.57 -8.71
C LEU A 167 13.78 6.43 -8.15
N SER A 168 12.70 6.11 -8.86
CA SER A 168 11.81 4.98 -8.60
C SER A 168 11.41 4.28 -9.89
N GLN A 169 10.76 3.12 -9.77
CA GLN A 169 10.25 2.35 -10.90
C GLN A 169 9.29 3.11 -11.83
N GLY A 170 8.63 4.15 -11.33
CA GLY A 170 7.61 4.90 -12.08
C GLY A 170 8.00 6.33 -12.40
N GLY A 171 9.15 6.83 -11.96
CA GLY A 171 9.52 8.22 -12.15
C GLY A 171 10.73 8.63 -11.33
N ALA A 172 11.13 9.89 -11.48
CA ALA A 172 12.26 10.48 -10.81
C ALA A 172 11.91 11.85 -10.24
N PHE A 173 12.70 12.31 -9.28
CA PHE A 173 12.74 13.69 -8.87
C PHE A 173 14.01 14.32 -9.42
N VAL A 174 13.87 15.39 -10.20
CA VAL A 174 14.99 16.08 -10.85
C VAL A 174 15.04 17.53 -10.40
N ARG A 175 16.23 18.10 -10.33
CA ARG A 175 16.47 19.52 -10.08
C ARG A 175 17.12 20.12 -11.32
N VAL A 176 16.60 21.26 -11.74
CA VAL A 176 17.20 22.02 -12.84
C VAL A 176 18.08 23.12 -12.27
N GLU A 177 19.17 23.39 -12.96
CA GLU A 177 20.05 24.51 -12.65
C GLU A 177 19.30 25.85 -12.81
N GLU A 178 19.59 26.79 -11.92
CA GLU A 178 18.84 28.05 -11.82
C GLU A 178 18.95 28.90 -13.10
N THR A 179 20.13 28.94 -13.70
CA THR A 179 20.43 29.64 -14.96
C THR A 179 19.55 29.14 -16.12
N VAL A 180 19.33 27.83 -16.21
CA VAL A 180 18.51 27.21 -17.26
C VAL A 180 17.02 27.35 -16.96
N ALA A 181 16.65 27.42 -15.68
CA ALA A 181 15.26 27.64 -15.26
C ALA A 181 14.72 29.02 -15.62
N GLU A 182 15.58 30.03 -15.59
CA GLU A 182 15.23 31.40 -15.97
C GLU A 182 15.01 31.54 -17.49
N GLN A 183 15.75 30.78 -18.30
CA GLN A 183 15.68 30.79 -19.77
C GLN A 183 14.39 30.18 -20.37
N GLN A 184 13.42 29.79 -19.53
CA GLN A 184 12.11 29.25 -19.91
C GLN A 184 12.12 27.95 -20.74
N ALA A 185 13.26 27.32 -20.95
CA ALA A 185 13.40 26.10 -21.75
C ALA A 185 12.84 24.83 -21.06
N ILE A 186 12.05 24.94 -19.99
CA ILE A 186 11.63 23.81 -19.15
C ILE A 186 10.11 23.57 -19.29
N PRO A 187 9.64 22.30 -19.23
CA PRO A 187 8.22 21.99 -19.14
C PRO A 187 7.52 22.78 -18.01
N ARG A 188 6.43 23.46 -18.32
CA ARG A 188 5.73 24.33 -17.34
C ARG A 188 4.40 23.76 -16.87
N ARG A 189 3.64 23.13 -17.77
CA ARG A 189 2.33 22.59 -17.43
C ARG A 189 2.46 21.14 -16.96
N LEU A 190 1.70 20.82 -15.92
CA LEU A 190 1.53 19.44 -15.48
C LEU A 190 0.95 18.62 -16.64
N GLY A 191 1.53 17.46 -16.91
CA GLY A 191 1.18 16.59 -18.03
C GLY A 191 2.01 16.80 -19.30
N GLU A 192 2.83 17.86 -19.39
CA GLU A 192 3.72 18.03 -20.55
C GLU A 192 4.72 16.88 -20.66
N ALA A 193 4.79 16.29 -21.85
CA ALA A 193 5.65 15.17 -22.15
C ALA A 193 7.03 15.63 -22.67
N PHE A 194 8.07 14.90 -22.30
CA PHE A 194 9.44 15.11 -22.73
C PHE A 194 10.20 13.78 -22.69
N GLN A 195 11.42 13.76 -23.21
CA GLN A 195 12.31 12.62 -23.05
C GLN A 195 13.34 12.93 -21.96
N ILE A 196 13.68 11.93 -21.16
CA ILE A 196 14.79 12.00 -20.22
C ILE A 196 15.82 10.94 -20.57
N ALA A 197 17.08 11.34 -20.59
CA ALA A 197 18.23 10.48 -20.76
C ALA A 197 19.12 10.59 -19.52
N MET A 198 19.53 9.47 -18.94
CA MET A 198 20.42 9.42 -17.79
C MET A 198 21.31 8.18 -17.84
N ALA A 199 22.43 8.23 -17.13
CA ALA A 199 23.34 7.12 -16.99
C ALA A 199 23.05 6.38 -15.67
N LEU A 200 22.65 5.11 -15.74
CA LEU A 200 22.42 4.27 -14.57
C LEU A 200 23.73 3.60 -14.15
N MET A 201 24.07 3.71 -12.87
CA MET A 201 25.23 3.04 -12.27
C MET A 201 24.77 2.07 -11.20
N ARG A 202 25.38 0.88 -11.16
CA ARG A 202 24.99 -0.18 -10.22
C ARG A 202 25.50 0.16 -8.82
N ALA A 203 24.59 0.22 -7.85
CA ALA A 203 24.95 0.41 -6.45
C ALA A 203 25.94 -0.69 -6.01
N GLY A 204 27.06 -0.30 -5.40
CA GLY A 204 28.10 -1.21 -4.91
C GLY A 204 29.08 -1.75 -5.96
N HIS A 205 28.95 -1.38 -7.24
CA HIS A 205 29.90 -1.75 -8.29
C HIS A 205 30.33 -0.51 -9.10
N PRO A 206 31.14 0.40 -8.51
CA PRO A 206 31.55 1.63 -9.17
C PRO A 206 32.40 1.41 -10.44
N ALA A 207 32.93 0.19 -10.64
CA ALA A 207 33.73 -0.18 -11.81
C ALA A 207 32.90 -0.63 -13.03
N SER A 208 31.58 -0.80 -12.92
CA SER A 208 30.75 -1.14 -14.08
C SER A 208 30.49 0.10 -14.94
N ALA A 209 30.67 -0.02 -16.26
CA ALA A 209 30.36 1.05 -17.20
C ALA A 209 28.91 1.53 -17.01
N PRO A 210 28.66 2.85 -16.99
CA PRO A 210 27.32 3.40 -16.86
C PRO A 210 26.42 2.91 -18.01
N GLU A 211 25.24 2.39 -17.68
CA GLU A 211 24.29 1.92 -18.69
C GLU A 211 23.34 3.07 -19.05
N PRO A 212 23.21 3.43 -20.34
CA PRO A 212 22.30 4.50 -20.74
C PRO A 212 20.85 4.09 -20.49
N PHE A 213 20.07 5.03 -19.97
CA PHE A 213 18.64 4.90 -19.75
C PHE A 213 17.92 6.09 -20.35
N GLU A 214 16.95 5.80 -21.19
CA GLU A 214 16.13 6.81 -21.86
C GLU A 214 14.66 6.45 -21.72
N SER A 215 13.81 7.42 -21.43
CA SER A 215 12.38 7.19 -21.34
C SER A 215 11.58 8.45 -21.64
N SER A 216 10.38 8.28 -22.18
CA SER A 216 9.38 9.34 -22.19
C SER A 216 8.84 9.55 -20.78
N ALA A 217 8.81 10.80 -20.36
CA ALA A 217 8.31 11.21 -19.06
C ALA A 217 7.33 12.38 -19.22
N GLN A 218 6.51 12.59 -18.19
CA GLN A 218 5.64 13.74 -18.07
C GLN A 218 5.85 14.47 -16.76
N LEU A 219 5.65 15.78 -16.75
CA LEU A 219 5.74 16.58 -15.54
C LEU A 219 4.52 16.33 -14.65
N VAL A 220 4.73 15.86 -13.42
CA VAL A 220 3.62 15.59 -12.46
C VAL A 220 3.66 16.46 -11.23
N TRP A 221 4.78 17.14 -10.98
CA TRP A 221 4.93 18.05 -9.85
C TRP A 221 6.01 19.08 -10.11
N LYS A 222 5.84 20.28 -9.56
CA LYS A 222 6.85 21.35 -9.60
C LYS A 222 7.05 21.91 -8.20
N GLY A 223 8.31 22.18 -7.87
CA GLY A 223 8.70 22.79 -6.61
C GLY A 223 8.25 24.23 -6.53
N ALA A 224 7.70 24.60 -5.37
CA ALA A 224 7.40 26.00 -5.09
C ALA A 224 8.71 26.77 -4.83
N PRO A 225 8.77 28.06 -5.19
CA PRO A 225 9.98 28.88 -5.07
C PRO A 225 10.55 28.90 -3.64
N ASP A 226 9.67 28.97 -2.64
CA ASP A 226 10.03 29.13 -1.22
C ASP A 226 10.29 27.80 -0.51
N THR A 227 10.63 26.75 -1.25
CA THR A 227 10.88 25.42 -0.70
C THR A 227 12.33 24.99 -0.93
N PRO A 228 12.88 24.08 -0.11
CA PRO A 228 14.21 23.48 -0.37
C PRO A 228 14.28 22.70 -1.70
N TYR A 229 13.14 22.55 -2.37
CA TYR A 229 12.97 21.95 -3.68
C TYR A 229 12.75 22.99 -4.78
N ARG A 230 13.21 24.24 -4.58
CA ARG A 230 13.25 25.25 -5.63
C ARG A 230 13.90 24.66 -6.89
N ASN A 231 13.29 24.93 -8.05
CA ASN A 231 13.66 24.37 -9.36
C ASN A 231 13.61 22.83 -9.43
N GLY A 232 12.98 22.18 -8.46
CA GLY A 232 12.71 20.75 -8.46
C GLY A 232 11.47 20.39 -9.26
N MET A 233 11.50 19.24 -9.92
CA MET A 233 10.39 18.71 -10.71
C MET A 233 10.23 17.21 -10.43
N GLY A 234 8.99 16.81 -10.18
CA GLY A 234 8.61 15.41 -10.14
C GLY A 234 8.20 14.98 -11.54
N ILE A 235 8.82 13.93 -12.05
CA ILE A 235 8.56 13.40 -13.38
C ILE A 235 8.03 11.97 -13.26
N GLN A 236 7.07 11.61 -14.10
CA GLN A 236 6.53 10.26 -14.19
C GLN A 236 6.85 9.67 -15.54
N PHE A 237 7.36 8.45 -15.58
CA PHE A 237 7.64 7.76 -16.83
C PHE A 237 6.32 7.29 -17.47
N THR A 238 6.05 7.71 -18.71
CA THR A 238 4.80 7.42 -19.42
C THR A 238 4.90 6.14 -20.25
N SER A 239 6.06 5.90 -20.87
CA SER A 239 6.34 4.70 -21.63
C SER A 239 7.63 4.03 -21.12
N LEU A 240 7.46 2.92 -20.39
CA LEU A 240 8.58 2.05 -20.01
C LEU A 240 8.38 0.66 -20.62
N PRO A 241 9.14 0.30 -21.68
CA PRO A 241 9.20 -1.07 -22.15
C PRO A 241 9.59 -2.03 -21.01
N ARG A 242 9.10 -3.28 -21.07
CA ARG A 242 9.39 -4.30 -20.03
C ARG A 242 10.89 -4.47 -19.78
N VAL A 243 11.71 -4.35 -20.82
CA VAL A 243 13.18 -4.41 -20.74
C VAL A 243 13.74 -3.28 -19.87
N LYS A 244 13.37 -2.02 -20.14
CA LYS A 244 13.81 -0.85 -19.35
C LYS A 244 13.28 -0.90 -17.91
N ARG A 245 12.08 -1.47 -17.68
CA ARG A 245 11.56 -1.68 -16.32
C ARG A 245 12.39 -2.70 -15.54
N ARG A 246 12.82 -3.79 -16.19
CA ARG A 246 13.72 -4.78 -15.60
C ARG A 246 15.10 -4.19 -15.36
N GLN A 247 15.62 -3.40 -16.30
CA GLN A 247 16.88 -2.66 -16.15
C GLN A 247 16.81 -1.82 -14.87
N LEU A 248 15.84 -0.91 -14.77
CA LEU A 248 15.69 -0.03 -13.61
C LEU A 248 15.50 -0.80 -12.29
N LYS A 249 14.80 -1.94 -12.30
CA LYS A 249 14.66 -2.82 -11.12
C LYS A 249 15.97 -3.47 -10.66
N ARG A 250 17.00 -3.57 -11.51
CA ARG A 250 18.33 -4.06 -11.10
C ARG A 250 19.17 -2.97 -10.41
N TYR A 251 18.81 -1.70 -10.62
CA TYR A 251 19.50 -0.53 -10.07
C TYR A 251 18.81 0.04 -8.82
N LEU A 252 17.54 -0.32 -8.59
CA LEU A 252 16.75 -0.04 -7.39
C LEU A 252 16.77 -1.20 -6.41
#